data_AF-A0A1F0AUJ9-F1
#
_entry.id   AF-A0A1F0AUJ9-F1
#
_cell.length_a   1.000
_cell.length_b   1.000
_cell.length_c   1.000
_cell.angle_alpha   90.00
_cell.angle_beta   90.00
_cell.angle_gamma   90.00
#
_symmetry.space_group_name_H-M   'P 1'
#
loop_
_entity.id
_entity.type
_entity.pdbx_description
1 polymer ?
#
loop_
_entity_poly.entity_id
_entity_poly.type
_entity_poly.pdbx_seq_one_letter_code
_entity_poly.pdbx_strand_id
1 'polypeptide(L)'
;MAKGEGKVVAQNKKARHDYTIVDTLEAGMVLTGTEIKSVRAARINLKDGFAQVKNGEVWLSNVHIAPYEEGNIWNQEPERRRKLLLHKKQIQKLEQETKGTGMTLVPLKVYIKDGYAKLLLGLAKGKHDYDKRESIKRREQNRDIARVMKAVNQR
;
A
#
# COMPACT_ATOMS: atom_id res chain seq x y z
N MET A 1 6.17 21.66 11.45
CA MET A 1 5.94 21.32 10.02
C MET A 1 4.45 21.49 9.74
N ALA A 2 4.08 22.18 8.67
CA ALA A 2 2.69 22.49 8.35
C ALA A 2 1.85 21.19 8.21
N LYS A 3 0.62 21.23 8.75
CA LYS A 3 -0.38 20.15 8.75
C LYS A 3 -0.91 19.96 7.31
N GLY A 4 -0.10 19.37 6.44
CA GLY A 4 -0.34 19.28 5.00
C GLY A 4 -0.92 17.94 4.54
N GLU A 5 -1.51 17.94 3.34
CA GLU A 5 -1.85 16.72 2.61
C GLU A 5 -0.60 15.84 2.47
N GLY A 6 -0.65 14.63 3.03
CA GLY A 6 0.54 13.81 3.22
C GLY A 6 1.25 13.49 1.90
N LYS A 7 2.57 13.69 1.85
CA LYS A 7 3.40 13.40 0.67
C LYS A 7 3.33 11.90 0.38
N VAL A 8 2.78 11.53 -0.78
CA VAL A 8 2.77 10.14 -1.24
C VAL A 8 4.19 9.71 -1.57
N VAL A 9 4.62 8.63 -0.93
CA VAL A 9 5.97 8.08 -1.07
C VAL A 9 5.97 6.94 -2.06
N ALA A 10 5.01 6.01 -1.91
CA ALA A 10 4.92 4.84 -2.76
C ALA A 10 3.46 4.40 -2.93
N GLN A 11 3.19 3.78 -4.07
CA GLN A 11 1.86 3.31 -4.42
C GLN A 11 1.94 1.92 -5.06
N ASN A 12 1.10 1.01 -4.59
CA ASN A 12 0.95 -0.31 -5.16
C ASN A 12 -0.05 -0.27 -6.33
N LYS A 13 0.46 0.01 -7.53
CA LYS A 13 -0.37 0.03 -8.76
C LYS A 13 -0.91 -1.35 -9.12
N LYS A 14 -0.18 -2.42 -8.76
CA LYS A 14 -0.55 -3.82 -9.02
C LYS A 14 -1.78 -4.24 -8.21
N ALA A 15 -1.86 -3.82 -6.94
CA ALA A 15 -3.00 -4.15 -6.07
C ALA A 15 -4.37 -3.80 -6.68
N ARG A 16 -4.51 -2.61 -7.28
CA ARG A 16 -5.77 -2.17 -7.91
C ARG A 16 -6.12 -2.96 -9.18
N HIS A 17 -5.12 -3.55 -9.82
CA HIS A 17 -5.32 -4.40 -10.98
C HIS A 17 -5.77 -5.79 -10.55
N ASP A 18 -5.04 -6.42 -9.64
CA ASP A 18 -5.23 -7.83 -9.27
C ASP A 18 -6.40 -8.07 -8.31
N TYR A 19 -6.77 -7.05 -7.54
CA TYR A 19 -7.81 -7.15 -6.53
C TYR A 19 -8.89 -6.09 -6.71
N THR A 20 -10.09 -6.42 -6.27
CA THR A 20 -11.19 -5.48 -6.04
C THR A 20 -11.12 -5.05 -4.58
N ILE A 21 -10.98 -3.74 -4.35
CA ILE A 21 -10.86 -3.16 -3.01
C ILE A 21 -12.27 -2.89 -2.50
N VAL A 22 -12.62 -3.50 -1.36
CA VAL A 22 -13.94 -3.39 -0.73
C VAL A 22 -13.96 -2.25 0.27
N ASP A 23 -12.95 -2.19 1.13
CA ASP A 23 -12.83 -1.19 2.19
C ASP A 23 -11.37 -0.73 2.30
N THR A 24 -11.15 0.47 2.83
CA THR A 24 -9.81 1.03 3.04
C THR A 24 -9.67 1.66 4.43
N LEU A 25 -8.54 1.40 5.08
CA LEU A 25 -8.23 1.87 6.42
C LEU A 25 -6.84 2.50 6.45
N GLU A 26 -6.68 3.58 7.22
CA GLU A 26 -5.38 4.19 7.49
C GLU A 26 -4.74 3.50 8.71
N ALA A 27 -3.49 3.08 8.58
CA ALA A 27 -2.70 2.48 9.65
C ALA A 27 -1.37 3.22 9.82
N GLY A 28 -0.90 3.38 11.06
CA GLY A 28 0.47 3.81 11.33
C GLY A 28 1.46 2.65 11.15
N MET A 29 2.65 2.91 10.60
CA MET A 29 3.70 1.90 10.50
C MET A 29 4.72 2.06 11.63
N VAL A 30 5.07 0.97 12.30
CA VAL A 30 6.18 0.94 13.27
C VAL A 30 7.49 0.73 12.51
N LEU A 31 8.22 1.82 12.29
CA LEU A 31 9.50 1.86 11.59
C LEU A 31 10.64 2.21 12.54
N THR A 32 11.84 1.75 12.21
CA THR A 32 13.07 2.20 12.88
C THR A 32 13.56 3.53 12.30
N GLY A 33 14.49 4.18 13.01
CA GLY A 33 15.07 5.46 12.59
C GLY A 33 15.76 5.41 11.22
N THR A 34 16.38 4.28 10.87
CA THR A 34 17.00 4.06 9.54
C THR A 34 15.95 3.87 8.46
N GLU A 35 14.90 3.09 8.72
CA GLU A 35 13.83 2.84 7.76
C GLU A 35 13.03 4.08 7.40
N ILE A 36 12.70 4.94 8.37
CA ILE A 36 11.95 6.17 8.06
C ILE A 36 12.76 7.10 7.14
N LYS A 37 14.11 7.07 7.20
CA LYS A 37 14.96 7.80 6.25
C LYS A 37 14.86 7.21 4.85
N SER A 38 14.93 5.88 4.69
CA SER A 38 14.72 5.22 3.40
C SER A 38 13.33 5.45 2.82
N VAL A 39 12.30 5.41 3.66
CA VAL A 39 10.91 5.72 3.25
C VAL A 39 10.80 7.19 2.82
N ARG A 40 11.42 8.14 3.52
CA ARG A 40 11.46 9.55 3.08
C ARG A 40 12.14 9.72 1.72
N ALA A 41 13.15 8.92 1.44
CA ALA A 41 13.83 8.85 0.14
C ALA A 41 13.06 8.06 -0.93
N ALA A 42 11.81 7.64 -0.66
CA ALA A 42 10.97 6.83 -1.56
C ALA A 42 11.57 5.48 -1.96
N ARG A 43 12.49 4.93 -1.16
CA ARG A 43 13.11 3.62 -1.37
C ARG A 43 12.31 2.51 -0.69
N ILE A 44 11.04 2.39 -1.06
CA ILE A 44 10.12 1.37 -0.53
C ILE A 44 9.33 0.73 -1.67
N ASN A 45 9.24 -0.59 -1.64
CA ASN A 45 8.46 -1.38 -2.56
C ASN A 45 7.34 -2.11 -1.83
N LEU A 46 6.10 -1.82 -2.23
CA LEU A 46 4.87 -2.41 -1.67
C LEU A 46 4.34 -3.58 -2.52
N LYS A 47 5.03 -3.91 -3.62
CA LYS A 47 4.63 -4.98 -4.53
C LYS A 47 4.65 -6.31 -3.78
N ASP A 48 3.60 -7.11 -3.96
CA ASP A 48 3.42 -8.43 -3.34
C ASP A 48 3.37 -8.43 -1.79
N GLY A 49 3.39 -7.23 -1.18
CA GLY A 49 3.17 -7.06 0.25
C GLY A 49 1.73 -7.40 0.64
N PHE A 50 1.56 -7.92 1.86
CA PHE A 50 0.25 -8.22 2.44
C PHE A 50 0.29 -8.00 3.96
N ALA A 51 -0.88 -7.81 4.56
CA ALA A 51 -1.00 -7.76 6.01
C ALA A 51 -1.77 -8.98 6.54
N GLN A 52 -1.45 -9.39 7.77
CA GLN A 52 -2.14 -10.45 8.47
C GLN A 52 -2.47 -10.01 9.88
N VAL A 53 -3.64 -10.43 10.36
CA VAL A 53 -4.01 -10.27 11.77
C VAL A 53 -3.52 -11.50 12.52
N LYS A 54 -2.65 -11.30 13.52
CA LYS A 54 -2.13 -12.37 14.39
C LYS A 54 -2.19 -11.89 15.84
N ASN A 55 -2.83 -12.67 16.71
CA ASN A 55 -2.92 -12.40 18.15
C ASN A 55 -3.48 -11.00 18.49
N GLY A 56 -4.47 -10.51 17.73
CA GLY A 56 -5.05 -9.17 17.94
C GLY A 56 -4.17 -8.01 17.47
N GLU A 57 -3.11 -8.28 16.70
CA GLU A 57 -2.22 -7.30 16.11
C GLU A 57 -2.16 -7.47 14.59
N VAL A 58 -1.90 -6.37 13.87
CA VAL A 58 -1.78 -6.41 12.41
C VAL A 58 -0.32 -6.30 12.02
N TRP A 59 0.14 -7.25 11.22
CA TRP A 59 1.52 -7.36 10.78
C TRP A 59 1.60 -7.24 9.26
N LEU A 60 2.38 -6.28 8.78
CA LEU A 60 2.75 -6.11 7.39
C LEU A 60 3.95 -7.01 7.08
N SER A 61 3.82 -7.82 6.02
CA SER A 61 4.85 -8.75 5.56
C SER A 61 5.12 -8.55 4.07
N ASN A 62 6.28 -9.02 3.61
CA ASN A 62 6.66 -8.99 2.20
C ASN A 62 6.71 -7.58 1.58
N VAL A 63 7.04 -6.59 2.43
CA VAL A 63 7.29 -5.21 1.99
C VAL A 63 8.78 -4.94 2.12
N HIS A 64 9.40 -4.57 1.01
CA HIS A 64 10.82 -4.33 0.93
C HIS A 64 11.12 -2.84 1.12
N ILE A 65 11.89 -2.51 2.15
CA ILE A 65 12.43 -1.15 2.36
C ILE A 65 13.94 -1.25 2.19
N ALA A 66 14.49 -0.51 1.23
CA ALA A 66 15.92 -0.55 1.00
C ALA A 66 16.67 -0.04 2.24
N PRO A 67 17.79 -0.67 2.64
CA PRO A 67 18.64 -0.15 3.70
C PRO A 67 19.04 1.30 3.46
N TYR A 68 19.24 2.03 4.54
CA TYR A 68 19.75 3.39 4.47
C TYR A 68 21.27 3.33 4.30
N GLU A 69 21.82 3.99 3.28
CA GLU A 69 23.25 3.89 2.93
C GLU A 69 24.14 4.31 4.11
N GLU A 70 23.74 5.39 4.79
CA GLU A 70 24.46 5.98 5.93
C GLU A 70 24.02 5.34 7.28
N GLY A 71 23.25 4.25 7.24
CA GLY A 71 22.82 3.50 8.41
C GLY A 71 23.83 2.46 8.89
N ASN A 72 24.65 1.92 7.98
CA ASN A 72 25.65 0.88 8.21
C ASN A 72 25.14 -0.23 9.18
N ILE A 73 25.71 -0.35 10.39
CA ILE A 73 25.36 -1.36 11.41
C ILE A 73 23.93 -1.25 11.98
N TRP A 74 23.26 -0.11 11.83
CA TRP A 74 21.91 0.11 12.35
C TRP A 74 20.80 -0.27 11.37
N ASN A 75 21.18 -0.77 10.19
CA ASN A 75 20.23 -1.22 9.19
C ASN A 75 19.57 -2.52 9.65
N GLN A 76 18.25 -2.55 9.47
CA GLN A 76 17.44 -3.73 9.74
C GLN A 76 17.27 -4.56 8.48
N GLU A 77 16.84 -5.80 8.64
CA GLU A 77 16.50 -6.65 7.50
C GLU A 77 15.41 -5.99 6.62
N PRO A 78 15.64 -5.81 5.30
CA PRO A 78 14.74 -5.08 4.41
C PRO A 78 13.30 -5.60 4.37
N GLU A 79 13.12 -6.91 4.49
CA GLU A 79 11.84 -7.61 4.36
C GLU A 79 11.22 -8.03 5.70
N ARG A 80 11.77 -7.50 6.81
CA ARG A 80 11.25 -7.79 8.15
C ARG A 80 9.75 -7.49 8.25
N ARG A 81 9.07 -8.27 9.08
CA ARG A 81 7.67 -8.02 9.41
C ARG A 81 7.56 -6.75 10.24
N ARG A 82 6.60 -5.89 9.90
CA ARG A 82 6.39 -4.58 10.52
C ARG A 82 5.01 -4.53 11.15
N LYS A 83 4.95 -4.14 12.42
CA LYS A 83 3.68 -3.97 13.12
C LYS A 83 2.96 -2.73 12.61
N LEU A 84 1.65 -2.84 12.43
CA LEU A 84 0.75 -1.74 12.08
C LEU A 84 -0.05 -1.30 13.29
N LEU A 85 -0.22 0.01 13.44
CA LEU A 85 -0.99 0.64 14.50
C LEU A 85 -2.38 0.99 13.98
N LEU A 86 -3.38 0.31 14.53
CA LEU A 86 -4.81 0.43 14.22
C LEU A 86 -5.61 0.45 15.53
N HIS A 87 -6.84 0.96 15.49
CA HIS A 87 -7.72 0.89 16.65
C HIS A 87 -8.24 -0.52 16.88
N LYS A 88 -8.42 -0.93 18.15
CA LYS A 88 -8.89 -2.28 18.53
C LYS A 88 -10.17 -2.71 17.78
N LYS A 89 -11.15 -1.82 17.64
CA LYS A 89 -12.40 -2.09 16.88
C LYS A 89 -12.15 -2.37 15.40
N GLN A 90 -11.20 -1.67 14.79
CA GLN A 90 -10.82 -1.89 13.39
C GLN A 90 -10.13 -3.25 13.22
N ILE A 91 -9.25 -3.62 14.16
CA ILE A 91 -8.56 -4.92 14.12
C ILE A 91 -9.56 -6.06 14.21
N GLN A 92 -10.53 -5.98 15.13
CA GLN A 92 -11.59 -6.99 15.27
C GLN A 92 -12.43 -7.13 13.99
N LYS A 93 -12.81 -6.01 13.36
CA LYS A 93 -13.51 -6.03 12.05
C LYS A 93 -12.68 -6.74 11.00
N LEU A 94 -11.40 -6.38 10.86
CA LEU A 94 -10.51 -7.00 9.86
C LEU A 94 -10.31 -8.50 10.11
N GLU A 95 -10.23 -8.91 11.37
CA GLU A 95 -10.08 -10.32 11.74
C GLU A 95 -11.30 -11.14 11.33
N GLN A 96 -12.51 -10.62 11.54
CA GLN A 96 -13.76 -11.28 11.16
C GLN A 96 -13.88 -11.41 9.62
N GLU A 97 -13.63 -10.32 8.90
CA GLU A 97 -13.69 -10.28 7.43
C GLU A 97 -12.65 -11.20 6.76
N THR A 98 -11.43 -11.26 7.33
CA THR A 98 -10.36 -12.08 6.76
C THR A 98 -10.61 -13.58 7.00
N LYS A 99 -11.21 -13.97 8.14
CA LYS A 99 -11.48 -15.37 8.49
C LYS A 99 -12.63 -15.99 7.67
N GLY A 100 -13.66 -15.21 7.33
CA GLY A 100 -14.90 -15.76 6.75
C GLY A 100 -14.97 -15.78 5.23
N THR A 101 -14.32 -14.83 4.53
CA THR A 101 -14.75 -14.46 3.18
C THR A 101 -13.65 -14.58 2.12
N GLY A 102 -12.50 -15.16 2.46
CA GLY A 102 -11.35 -15.28 1.55
C GLY A 102 -10.77 -13.92 1.12
N MET A 103 -11.04 -12.87 1.90
CA MET A 103 -10.49 -11.54 1.67
C MET A 103 -9.05 -11.47 2.16
N THR A 104 -8.26 -10.60 1.51
CA THR A 104 -6.85 -10.37 1.84
C THR A 104 -6.62 -8.91 2.15
N LEU A 105 -5.73 -8.63 3.10
CA LEU A 105 -5.31 -7.27 3.41
C LEU A 105 -4.09 -6.89 2.56
N VAL A 106 -4.25 -5.87 1.71
CA VAL A 106 -3.23 -5.47 0.72
C VAL A 106 -2.82 -4.02 0.96
N PRO A 107 -1.51 -3.69 1.01
CA PRO A 107 -1.01 -2.33 1.10
C PRO A 107 -1.27 -1.58 -0.22
N LEU A 108 -1.95 -0.44 -0.16
CA LEU A 108 -2.32 0.36 -1.33
C LEU A 108 -1.35 1.51 -1.58
N LYS A 109 -1.07 2.32 -0.56
CA LYS A 109 -0.15 3.45 -0.65
C LYS A 109 0.49 3.76 0.69
N VAL A 110 1.72 4.24 0.67
CA VAL A 110 2.40 4.82 1.83
C VAL A 110 2.56 6.31 1.59
N TYR A 111 2.25 7.10 2.61
CA TYR A 111 2.43 8.55 2.60
C TYR A 111 2.92 9.02 3.96
N ILE A 112 3.58 10.17 3.97
CA ILE A 112 4.07 10.79 5.20
C ILE A 112 3.12 11.91 5.57
N LYS A 113 2.55 11.83 6.78
CA LYS A 113 1.67 12.84 7.35
C LYS A 113 2.15 13.19 8.75
N ASP A 114 2.32 14.49 9.02
CA ASP A 114 2.76 15.00 10.32
C ASP A 114 4.08 14.36 10.82
N GLY A 115 4.98 14.02 9.89
CA GLY A 115 6.25 13.37 10.21
C GLY A 115 6.20 11.85 10.35
N TYR A 116 5.02 11.23 10.36
CA TYR A 116 4.85 9.78 10.48
C TYR A 116 4.54 9.11 9.14
N ALA A 117 5.07 7.90 8.95
CA ALA A 117 4.71 7.06 7.82
C ALA A 117 3.34 6.39 8.08
N LYS A 118 2.38 6.71 7.22
CA LYS A 118 1.05 6.11 7.22
C LYS A 118 0.89 5.19 6.02
N LEU A 119 0.27 4.05 6.24
CA LEU A 119 -0.09 3.06 5.23
C LEU A 119 -1.60 3.08 5.05
N LEU A 120 -2.05 3.22 3.80
CA LEU A 120 -3.42 2.88 3.45
C LEU A 120 -3.49 1.37 3.17
N LEU A 121 -4.22 0.66 4.03
CA LEU A 121 -4.49 -0.77 3.90
C LEU A 121 -5.85 -0.96 3.23
N GLY A 122 -5.93 -1.85 2.24
CA GLY A 122 -7.16 -2.23 1.59
C GLY A 122 -7.59 -3.63 2.00
N LEU A 123 -8.87 -3.79 2.36
CA LEU A 123 -9.52 -5.09 2.40
C LEU A 123 -9.93 -5.43 0.96
N ALA A 124 -9.38 -6.51 0.42
CA ALA A 124 -9.45 -6.78 -1.01
C ALA A 124 -9.86 -8.22 -1.31
N LYS A 125 -10.63 -8.39 -2.38
CA LYS A 125 -11.00 -9.69 -2.94
C LYS A 125 -10.24 -9.90 -4.25
N GLY A 126 -9.67 -11.09 -4.45
CA GLY A 126 -9.00 -11.42 -5.71
C GLY A 126 -9.96 -11.33 -6.89
N LYS A 127 -9.54 -10.71 -8.00
CA LYS A 127 -10.33 -10.68 -9.23
C LYS A 127 -10.15 -11.98 -10.00
N HIS A 128 -11.20 -12.38 -10.72
CA HIS A 128 -11.09 -13.43 -11.72
C HIS A 128 -10.31 -12.93 -12.93
N ASP A 129 -9.73 -13.86 -13.70
CA ASP A 129 -8.91 -13.50 -14.86
C ASP A 129 -9.71 -12.80 -15.96
N TYR A 130 -11.01 -13.09 -16.06
CA TYR A 130 -11.93 -12.36 -16.92
C TYR A 130 -11.97 -10.86 -16.56
N ASP A 131 -12.19 -10.54 -15.28
CA ASP A 131 -12.26 -9.14 -14.80
C ASP A 131 -10.93 -8.42 -14.98
N LYS A 132 -9.79 -9.13 -14.85
CA LYS A 132 -8.47 -8.56 -15.11
C LYS A 132 -8.34 -8.15 -16.58
N ARG A 133 -8.72 -9.03 -17.52
CA ARG A 133 -8.69 -8.73 -18.96
C ARG A 133 -9.56 -7.53 -19.32
N GLU A 134 -10.77 -7.45 -18.75
CA GLU A 134 -11.65 -6.31 -18.97
C GLU A 134 -11.05 -5.00 -18.46
N SER A 135 -10.42 -5.04 -17.27
CA SER A 135 -9.75 -3.88 -16.69
C SER A 135 -8.57 -3.38 -17.55
N ILE A 136 -7.84 -4.30 -18.20
CA ILE A 136 -6.76 -3.97 -19.13
C ILE A 136 -7.35 -3.30 -20.39
N LYS A 137 -8.34 -3.93 -21.01
CA LYS A 137 -9.00 -3.42 -22.22
C LYS A 137 -9.56 -2.01 -22.00
N ARG A 138 -10.27 -1.79 -20.89
CA ARG A 138 -10.82 -0.48 -20.54
C ARG A 138 -9.73 0.57 -20.30
N ARG A 139 -8.60 0.18 -19.70
CA ARG A 139 -7.46 1.09 -19.47
C ARG A 139 -6.78 1.48 -20.78
N GLU A 140 -6.66 0.57 -21.73
CA GLU A 140 -6.12 0.85 -23.06
C GLU A 140 -7.04 1.80 -23.84
N GLN A 141 -8.34 1.49 -23.90
CA GLN A 141 -9.34 2.36 -24.54
C GLN A 141 -9.31 3.79 -23.97
N ASN A 142 -9.29 3.93 -22.64
CA ASN A 142 -9.21 5.25 -22.00
C ASN A 142 -7.92 5.99 -22.34
N ARG A 143 -6.79 5.26 -22.49
CA ARG A 143 -5.49 5.86 -22.85
C ARG A 143 -5.50 6.36 -24.29
N ASP A 144 -6.11 5.61 -25.21
CA ASP A 144 -6.20 6.01 -26.61
C ASP A 144 -7.14 7.21 -26.79
N ILE A 145 -8.29 7.22 -26.10
CA ILE A 145 -9.19 8.39 -26.07
C ILE A 145 -8.45 9.63 -25.54
N ALA A 146 -7.72 9.50 -24.43
CA ALA A 146 -6.95 10.61 -23.86
C ALA A 146 -5.86 11.11 -24.81
N ARG A 147 -5.22 10.21 -25.58
CA ARG A 147 -4.22 10.58 -26.59
C ARG A 147 -4.85 11.38 -27.74
N VAL A 148 -6.00 10.95 -28.24
CA VAL A 148 -6.74 11.65 -29.31
C VAL A 148 -7.22 13.02 -28.83
N MET A 149 -7.85 13.10 -27.64
CA MET A 149 -8.30 14.37 -27.08
C MET A 149 -7.15 15.37 -26.89
N LYS A 150 -5.97 14.91 -26.46
CA LYS A 150 -4.79 15.78 -26.32
C LYS A 150 -4.29 16.31 -27.67
N ALA A 151 -4.29 15.47 -28.71
CA ALA A 151 -3.89 15.88 -30.05
C ALA A 151 -4.85 16.92 -30.66
N VAL A 152 -6.15 16.81 -30.35
CA VAL A 152 -7.18 17.76 -30.79
C VAL A 152 -7.03 19.11 -30.09
N ASN A 153 -6.78 19.13 -28.77
CA ASN A 153 -6.60 20.37 -27.99
C ASN A 153 -5.28 21.12 -28.25
N GLN A 154 -4.34 20.52 -28.97
CA GLN A 154 -3.06 21.16 -29.35
C GLN A 154 -3.10 21.80 -30.75
N ARG A 155 -4.27 21.79 -31.40
CA ARG A 155 -4.52 22.38 -32.72
C ARG A 155 -5.37 23.63 -32.57
#